data_AF-A0A3D2KMI3-F1
#
_entry.id   AF-A0A3D2KMI3-F1
#
_cell.length_a   1.000
_cell.length_b   1.000
_cell.length_c   1.000
_cell.angle_alpha   90.00
_cell.angle_beta   90.00
_cell.angle_gamma   90.00
#
_symmetry.space_group_name_H-M   'P 1'
#
loop_
_entity.id
_entity.type
_entity.pdbx_description
1 polymer ?
#
loop_
_entity_poly.entity_id
_entity_poly.type
_entity_poly.pdbx_seq_one_letter_code
_entity_poly.pdbx_strand_id
1 'polypeptide(L)'
;MLENRQELTGTNREKLLSMVQDTKLAAYINEVYRPGASVGDGGTADKLIMEFYEGSSRHLPKAKERLVGINRIIDSGKLGLNDLDIAEALRDDLEYAIDLFK
;
A
#
# COMPACT_ATOMS: atom_id res chain seq x y z
N MET A 1 -22.35 -8.60 -18.84
CA MET A 1 -21.22 -8.64 -19.80
C MET A 1 -20.03 -7.95 -19.15
N LEU A 2 -19.11 -8.71 -18.54
CA LEU A 2 -17.85 -8.22 -17.96
C LEU A 2 -16.63 -8.70 -18.78
N GLU A 3 -16.86 -9.25 -19.96
CA GLU A 3 -15.91 -10.13 -20.68
C GLU A 3 -14.75 -9.40 -21.36
N ASN A 4 -14.65 -8.06 -21.26
CA ASN A 4 -13.61 -7.26 -21.92
C ASN A 4 -12.80 -6.35 -20.98
N ARG A 5 -12.87 -6.53 -19.66
CA ARG A 5 -11.87 -5.90 -18.78
C ARG A 5 -10.61 -6.73 -18.85
N GLN A 6 -9.55 -6.15 -19.41
CA GLN A 6 -8.22 -6.73 -19.36
C GLN A 6 -7.88 -6.93 -17.87
N GLU A 7 -7.79 -8.19 -17.42
CA GLU A 7 -7.35 -8.46 -16.06
C GLU A 7 -5.95 -7.89 -15.90
N LEU A 8 -5.73 -7.13 -14.82
CA LEU A 8 -4.41 -6.65 -14.49
C LEU A 8 -3.56 -7.86 -14.10
N THR A 9 -2.64 -8.26 -14.98
CA THR A 9 -1.69 -9.35 -14.75
C THR A 9 -0.45 -8.84 -14.01
N GLY A 10 0.15 -9.68 -13.16
CA GLY A 10 1.38 -9.35 -12.41
C GLY A 10 1.17 -9.29 -10.89
N THR A 11 2.21 -8.85 -10.18
CA THR A 11 2.21 -8.60 -8.73
C THR A 11 1.30 -7.42 -8.38
N ASN A 12 0.81 -7.34 -7.14
CA ASN A 12 -0.03 -6.21 -6.72
C ASN A 12 0.67 -4.86 -6.90
N ARG A 13 2.01 -4.82 -6.69
CA ARG A 13 2.84 -3.67 -7.04
C ARG A 13 2.68 -3.27 -8.51
N GLU A 14 2.82 -4.21 -9.44
CA GLU A 14 2.70 -3.92 -10.88
C GLU A 14 1.30 -3.46 -11.25
N LYS A 15 0.27 -4.08 -10.67
CA LYS A 15 -1.13 -3.65 -10.87
C LYS A 15 -1.33 -2.22 -10.37
N LEU A 16 -0.91 -1.91 -9.15
CA LEU A 16 -1.00 -0.56 -8.57
C LEU A 16 -0.25 0.47 -9.42
N LEU A 17 0.99 0.18 -9.81
CA LEU A 17 1.79 1.07 -10.66
C LEU A 17 1.19 1.28 -12.05
N SER A 18 0.38 0.33 -12.56
CA SER A 18 -0.32 0.50 -13.83
C SER A 18 -1.58 1.38 -13.74
N MET A 19 -2.10 1.59 -12.53
CA MET A 19 -3.33 2.35 -12.28
C MET A 19 -3.07 3.80 -11.87
N VAL A 20 -1.92 4.09 -11.23
CA VAL A 20 -1.62 5.44 -10.72
C VAL A 20 -1.01 6.34 -11.78
N GLN A 21 -1.35 7.63 -11.74
CA GLN A 21 -0.79 8.65 -12.63
C GLN A 21 0.21 9.57 -11.92
N ASP A 22 0.00 9.85 -10.63
CA ASP A 22 0.87 10.69 -9.83
C ASP A 22 2.21 10.00 -9.55
N THR A 23 3.29 10.67 -9.92
CA THR A 23 4.64 10.12 -9.82
C THR A 23 5.13 10.00 -8.38
N LYS A 24 4.63 10.82 -7.45
CA LYS A 24 4.99 10.70 -6.03
C LYS A 24 4.28 9.53 -5.40
N LEU A 25 3.01 9.31 -5.72
CA LEU A 25 2.27 8.13 -5.30
C LEU A 25 2.90 6.86 -5.88
N ALA A 26 3.28 6.84 -7.16
CA ALA A 26 4.00 5.73 -7.77
C ALA A 26 5.35 5.44 -7.07
N ALA A 27 6.11 6.49 -6.74
CA ALA A 27 7.36 6.35 -5.99
C ALA A 27 7.10 5.78 -4.58
N TYR A 28 6.04 6.24 -3.92
CA TYR A 28 5.64 5.72 -2.61
C TYR A 28 5.19 4.25 -2.67
N ILE A 29 4.47 3.82 -3.71
CA ILE A 29 4.09 2.41 -3.90
C ILE A 29 5.33 1.52 -4.01
N ASN A 30 6.39 1.97 -4.68
CA ASN A 30 7.67 1.26 -4.72
C ASN A 30 8.35 1.11 -3.35
N GLU A 31 8.07 2.03 -2.44
CA GLU A 31 8.60 2.01 -1.08
C GLU A 31 7.79 1.11 -0.13
N VAL A 32 6.49 0.94 -0.39
CA VAL A 32 5.57 0.10 0.39
C VAL A 32 5.65 -1.36 -0.05
N TYR A 33 5.69 -1.59 -1.36
CA TYR A 33 5.74 -2.92 -1.98
C TYR A 33 7.15 -3.22 -2.49
N ARG A 34 7.85 -4.16 -1.84
CA ARG A 34 9.21 -4.52 -2.24
C ARG A 34 9.19 -5.54 -3.39
N PRO A 35 10.06 -5.41 -4.39
CA PRO A 35 10.26 -6.46 -5.40
C PRO A 35 10.59 -7.80 -4.73
N GLY A 36 9.91 -8.87 -5.15
CA GLY A 36 10.12 -10.22 -4.63
C GLY A 36 9.51 -10.50 -3.25
N ALA A 37 8.71 -9.59 -2.69
CA ALA A 37 7.93 -9.90 -1.49
C ALA A 37 6.90 -11.00 -1.79
N SER A 38 6.90 -12.05 -0.97
CA SER A 38 6.04 -13.24 -1.12
C SER A 38 4.94 -13.34 -0.06
N VAL A 39 4.85 -12.34 0.81
CA VAL A 39 3.94 -12.31 1.95
C VAL A 39 2.67 -11.60 1.55
N GLY A 40 1.54 -12.32 1.57
CA GLY A 40 0.23 -11.75 1.27
C GLY A 40 0.23 -10.98 -0.06
N ASP A 41 -0.08 -9.70 -0.01
CA ASP A 41 -0.10 -8.76 -1.13
C ASP A 41 1.28 -8.20 -1.51
N GLY A 42 2.32 -8.48 -0.70
CA GLY A 42 3.70 -8.02 -0.85
C GLY A 42 3.99 -6.65 -0.21
N GLY A 43 3.00 -6.06 0.45
CA GLY A 43 3.04 -4.74 1.07
C GLY A 43 3.52 -4.74 2.52
N THR A 44 3.77 -3.53 3.03
CA THR A 44 4.21 -3.32 4.42
C THR A 44 3.10 -3.67 5.43
N ALA A 45 1.84 -3.39 5.09
CA ALA A 45 0.68 -3.71 5.94
C ALA A 45 0.55 -5.22 6.16
N ASP A 46 0.51 -6.03 5.10
CA ASP A 46 0.43 -7.49 5.20
C ASP A 46 1.60 -8.10 5.95
N LYS A 47 2.83 -7.58 5.75
CA LYS A 47 3.97 -8.06 6.52
C LYS A 47 3.80 -7.78 8.01
N LEU A 48 3.28 -6.61 8.38
CA LEU A 48 3.02 -6.26 9.77
C LEU A 48 1.90 -7.10 10.38
N ILE A 49 0.82 -7.36 9.64
CA ILE A 49 -0.28 -8.24 10.05
C ILE A 49 0.24 -9.66 10.31
N MET A 50 1.07 -10.20 9.42
CA MET A 50 1.69 -11.51 9.66
C MET A 50 2.52 -11.51 10.94
N GLU A 51 3.34 -10.48 11.15
CA GLU A 51 4.17 -10.38 12.36
C GLU A 51 3.32 -10.35 13.64
N PHE A 52 2.16 -9.70 13.62
CA PHE A 52 1.23 -9.72 14.74
C PHE A 52 0.85 -11.15 15.13
N TYR A 53 0.45 -11.98 14.15
CA TYR A 53 0.12 -13.38 14.38
C TYR A 53 1.33 -14.24 14.79
N GLU A 54 2.54 -13.84 14.40
CA GLU A 54 3.80 -14.47 14.81
C GLU A 54 4.32 -13.98 16.18
N GLY A 55 3.64 -13.02 16.83
CA GLY A 55 4.08 -12.42 18.08
C GLY A 55 5.31 -11.50 17.94
N SER A 56 5.51 -10.92 16.76
CA SER A 56 6.60 -10.01 16.40
C SER A 56 6.06 -8.63 16.01
N SER A 57 6.90 -7.59 16.09
CA SER A 57 6.53 -6.22 15.69
C SER A 57 7.65 -5.49 14.94
N ARG A 58 8.52 -6.24 14.25
CA ARG A 58 9.75 -5.71 13.64
C ARG A 58 9.45 -4.65 12.56
N HIS A 59 8.33 -4.77 11.85
CA HIS A 59 7.92 -3.83 10.81
C HIS A 59 7.02 -2.70 11.33
N LEU A 60 6.64 -2.68 12.60
CA LEU A 60 5.77 -1.64 13.17
C LEU A 60 6.37 -0.22 12.99
N PRO A 61 7.67 0.04 13.26
CA PRO A 61 8.25 1.36 13.01
C PRO A 61 8.17 1.76 11.52
N LYS A 62 8.44 0.80 10.62
CA LYS A 62 8.38 1.04 9.17
C LYS A 62 6.95 1.34 8.71
N ALA A 63 5.94 0.62 9.19
CA ALA A 63 4.55 0.90 8.87
C ALA A 63 4.12 2.31 9.32
N LYS A 64 4.54 2.74 10.53
CA LYS A 64 4.28 4.11 11.01
C LYS A 64 4.95 5.17 10.12
N GLU A 65 6.18 4.94 9.66
CA GLU A 65 6.84 5.82 8.69
C GLU A 65 6.07 5.89 7.37
N ARG A 66 5.57 4.75 6.88
CA ARG A 66 4.74 4.67 5.67
C ARG A 66 3.43 5.44 5.84
N LEU A 67 2.73 5.26 6.95
CA LEU A 67 1.49 5.99 7.26
C LEU A 67 1.70 7.51 7.21
N VAL A 68 2.78 8.02 7.80
CA VAL A 68 3.12 9.46 7.71
C VAL A 68 3.39 9.87 6.25
N GLY A 69 4.07 9.02 5.48
CA GLY A 69 4.37 9.26 4.07
C GLY A 69 3.12 9.39 3.22
N ILE A 70 2.18 8.44 3.31
CA ILE A 70 0.94 8.47 2.51
C ILE A 70 0.04 9.63 2.91
N ASN A 71 -0.08 9.94 4.21
CA ASN A 71 -0.85 11.10 4.68
C ASN A 71 -0.31 12.41 4.09
N ARG A 72 1.02 12.59 4.02
CA ARG A 72 1.60 13.78 3.35
C ARG A 72 1.27 13.87 1.85
N ILE A 73 1.11 12.74 1.16
CA ILE A 73 0.74 12.71 -0.26
C ILE A 73 -0.73 13.08 -0.41
N ILE A 74 -1.62 12.48 0.40
CA ILE A 74 -3.06 12.78 0.44
C ILE A 74 -3.29 14.26 0.79
N ASP A 75 -2.71 14.73 1.90
CA ASP A 75 -2.85 16.09 2.42
C ASP A 75 -2.31 17.17 1.47
N SER A 76 -1.52 16.78 0.46
CA SER A 76 -1.06 17.72 -0.55
C SER A 76 -2.19 18.27 -1.43
N GLY A 77 -3.33 17.57 -1.49
CA GLY A 77 -4.50 17.95 -2.29
C GLY A 77 -4.27 17.91 -3.81
N LYS A 78 -3.20 17.23 -4.27
CA LYS A 78 -2.77 17.21 -5.68
C LYS A 78 -3.17 15.96 -6.45
N LEU A 79 -3.65 14.93 -5.77
CA LEU A 79 -4.03 13.67 -6.42
C LEU A 79 -5.30 13.84 -7.25
N GLY A 80 -5.33 13.21 -8.43
CA GLY A 80 -6.58 12.96 -9.14
C GLY A 80 -7.43 11.94 -8.39
N LEU A 81 -8.74 11.89 -8.68
CA LEU A 81 -9.70 11.05 -7.94
C LEU A 81 -9.27 9.57 -7.85
N ASN A 82 -8.86 8.97 -8.97
CA ASN A 82 -8.38 7.57 -8.98
C ASN A 82 -7.15 7.35 -8.09
N ASP A 83 -6.20 8.29 -8.13
CA ASP A 83 -4.97 8.18 -7.33
C ASP A 83 -5.26 8.42 -5.84
N LEU A 84 -6.21 9.31 -5.53
CA LEU A 84 -6.69 9.54 -4.17
C LEU A 84 -7.34 8.28 -3.60
N ASP A 85 -8.25 7.64 -4.35
CA ASP A 85 -8.90 6.39 -3.92
C ASP A 85 -7.86 5.30 -3.61
N ILE A 86 -6.83 5.16 -4.45
CA ILE A 86 -5.73 4.21 -4.22
C ILE A 86 -4.91 4.61 -2.99
N ALA A 87 -4.59 5.89 -2.83
CA ALA A 87 -3.81 6.39 -1.69
C ALA A 87 -4.55 6.19 -0.36
N GLU A 88 -5.86 6.42 -0.33
CA GLU A 88 -6.70 6.21 0.85
C GLU A 88 -6.79 4.72 1.21
N ALA A 89 -6.96 3.83 0.24
CA ALA A 89 -6.92 2.38 0.49
C ALA A 89 -5.58 1.94 1.13
N LEU A 90 -4.45 2.43 0.60
CA LEU A 90 -3.13 2.14 1.17
C LEU A 90 -2.94 2.71 2.59
N ARG A 91 -3.52 3.88 2.87
CA ARG A 91 -3.53 4.47 4.21
C ARG A 91 -4.33 3.58 5.17
N ASP A 92 -5.53 3.21 4.79
CA ASP A 92 -6.45 2.45 5.64
C ASP A 92 -5.87 1.07 5.99
N ASP A 93 -5.21 0.39 5.03
CA ASP A 93 -4.49 -0.88 5.29
C ASP A 93 -3.36 -0.71 6.31
N LEU A 94 -2.59 0.38 6.23
CA LEU A 94 -1.52 0.69 7.18
C LEU A 94 -2.08 1.02 8.56
N GLU A 95 -3.16 1.80 8.63
CA GLU A 95 -3.83 2.15 9.89
C GLU A 95 -4.34 0.90 10.59
N TYR A 96 -5.05 0.03 9.86
CA TYR A 96 -5.51 -1.25 10.38
C TYR A 96 -4.36 -2.11 10.90
N ALA A 97 -3.30 -2.30 10.11
CA ALA A 97 -2.15 -3.12 10.52
C ALA A 97 -1.44 -2.56 11.76
N ILE A 98 -1.36 -1.23 11.92
CA ILE A 98 -0.78 -0.57 13.10
C ILE A 98 -1.71 -0.72 14.32
N ASP A 99 -3.03 -0.67 14.13
CA ASP A 99 -4.02 -0.72 15.20
C ASP A 99 -4.03 -2.07 15.94
N LEU A 100 -3.65 -3.16 15.26
CA LEU A 100 -3.49 -4.49 15.87
C LEU A 100 -2.51 -4.50 17.06
N PHE A 101 -1.58 -3.54 17.14
CA PHE A 101 -0.53 -3.48 18.17
C PHE A 101 -0.81 -2.48 19.30
N LYS A 102 -2.05 -2.02 19.45
CA LYS A 102 -2.45 -1.08 20.50
C LYS A 102 -2.93 -1.76 21.78
#